data_AF-T0Z8A2-F1
#
_entry.id   AF-T0Z8A2-F1
#
_cell.length_a   1.000
_cell.length_b   1.000
_cell.length_c   1.000
_cell.angle_alpha   90.00
_cell.angle_beta   90.00
_cell.angle_gamma   90.00
#
_symmetry.space_group_name_H-M   'P 1'
#
loop_
_entity.id
_entity.type
_entity.pdbx_description
1 polymer ?
#
loop_
_entity_poly.entity_id
_entity_poly.type
_entity_poly.pdbx_seq_one_letter_code
_entity_poly.pdbx_strand_id
1 'polypeptide(L)'
;MAVRFDAAADEEHILLEGREVTDAIRSEEVGQSASRVAAWPAVREALLERQRAFAVPPGLVADGRDMGTVVFPQAPLEIFLDGECRRSGPGRRYN
;
A
#
# COMPACT_ATOMS: atom_id res chain seq x y z
N MET A 1 -5.32 -4.63 -15.91
CA MET A 1 -5.72 -3.77 -14.80
C MET A 1 -4.71 -2.65 -14.64
N ALA A 2 -5.05 -1.43 -15.05
CA ALA A 2 -4.17 -0.26 -14.99
C ALA A 2 -4.45 0.53 -13.72
N VAL A 3 -3.50 0.51 -12.78
CA VAL A 3 -3.45 1.40 -11.61
C VAL A 3 -2.30 2.38 -11.84
N ARG A 4 -2.57 3.67 -11.67
CA ARG A 4 -1.60 4.76 -11.79
C ARG A 4 -1.62 5.60 -10.52
N PHE A 5 -0.43 5.99 -10.07
CA PHE A 5 -0.21 6.87 -8.93
C PHE A 5 0.37 8.18 -9.49
N ASP A 6 -0.36 9.27 -9.34
CA ASP A 6 0.07 10.61 -9.73
C ASP A 6 0.30 11.42 -8.45
N ALA A 7 1.57 11.63 -8.10
CA ALA A 7 1.96 12.44 -6.95
C ALA A 7 2.32 13.86 -7.41
N ALA A 8 1.57 14.86 -6.99
CA ALA A 8 1.82 16.27 -7.27
C ALA A 8 1.79 17.08 -5.97
N ALA A 9 2.91 17.76 -5.66
CA ALA A 9 2.99 18.82 -4.64
C ALA A 9 2.16 18.56 -3.35
N ASP A 10 2.45 17.44 -2.68
CA ASP A 10 1.85 16.97 -1.42
C ASP A 10 0.50 16.24 -1.51
N GLU A 11 -0.04 16.03 -2.72
CA GLU A 11 -1.26 15.26 -2.94
C GLU A 11 -1.00 14.03 -3.81
N GLU A 12 -1.51 12.88 -3.38
CA GLU A 12 -1.44 11.61 -4.12
C GLU A 12 -2.81 11.33 -4.75
N HIS A 13 -2.86 11.26 -6.09
CA HIS A 13 -4.04 10.81 -6.82
C HIS A 13 -3.86 9.38 -7.31
N ILE A 14 -4.87 8.56 -7.04
CA ILE A 14 -4.87 7.14 -7.42
C ILE A 14 -5.92 6.92 -8.48
N LEU A 15 -5.49 6.49 -9.67
CA LEU A 15 -6.36 6.18 -10.78
C LEU A 15 -6.45 4.68 -11.00
N LEU A 16 -7.67 4.16 -11.08
CA LEU A 16 -7.98 2.79 -11.47
C LEU A 16 -8.74 2.82 -12.80
N GLU A 17 -8.16 2.23 -13.84
CA GLU A 17 -8.74 2.23 -15.20
C GLU A 17 -9.10 3.65 -15.68
N GLY A 18 -8.25 4.64 -15.36
CA GLY A 18 -8.45 6.05 -15.71
C GLY A 18 -9.49 6.78 -14.87
N ARG A 19 -10.10 6.14 -13.87
CA ARG A 19 -11.01 6.78 -12.92
C ARG A 19 -10.30 7.10 -11.63
N GLU A 20 -10.47 8.31 -11.12
CA GLU A 20 -9.94 8.67 -9.81
C GLU A 20 -10.68 7.90 -8.71
N VAL A 21 -9.92 7.29 -7.80
CA VAL A 21 -10.42 6.49 -6.68
C VAL A 21 -9.76 6.84 -5.34
N THR A 22 -8.98 7.92 -5.29
CA THR A 22 -8.16 8.38 -4.15
C THR A 22 -8.88 8.29 -2.80
N ASP A 23 -10.08 8.87 -2.69
CA ASP A 23 -10.85 8.86 -1.44
C ASP A 23 -11.61 7.56 -1.22
N ALA A 24 -12.10 6.95 -2.30
CA ALA A 24 -12.91 5.74 -2.22
C ALA A 24 -12.13 4.58 -1.58
N ILE A 25 -10.84 4.45 -1.91
CA ILE A 25 -10.00 3.36 -1.38
C ILE A 25 -9.65 3.51 0.11
N ARG A 26 -9.81 4.72 0.69
CA ARG A 26 -9.59 5.02 2.11
C ARG A 26 -10.80 4.73 2.99
N SER A 27 -11.94 4.39 2.38
CA SER A 27 -13.14 4.02 3.12
C SER A 27 -12.95 2.74 3.96
N GLU A 28 -13.63 2.68 5.11
CA GLU A 28 -13.57 1.52 6.00
C GLU A 28 -14.05 0.23 5.31
N GLU A 29 -15.08 0.32 4.46
CA GLU A 29 -15.61 -0.80 3.69
C GLU A 29 -14.56 -1.39 2.73
N VAL A 30 -13.83 -0.53 2.02
CA VAL A 30 -12.76 -0.96 1.12
C VAL A 30 -11.60 -1.55 1.93
N GLY A 31 -11.23 -0.95 3.06
CA GLY A 31 -10.20 -1.48 3.96
C GLY A 31 -10.53 -2.89 4.47
N GLN A 32 -11.78 -3.12 4.90
CA GLN A 32 -12.24 -4.45 5.33
C GLN A 32 -12.22 -5.46 4.18
N SER A 33 -12.65 -5.05 2.99
CA SER A 33 -12.64 -5.89 1.79
C SER A 33 -11.22 -6.25 1.35
N ALA A 34 -10.31 -5.27 1.36
CA ALA A 34 -8.89 -5.47 1.03
C ALA A 34 -8.24 -6.46 2.00
N SER A 35 -8.53 -6.38 3.31
CA SER A 35 -8.04 -7.34 4.30
C SER A 35 -8.47 -8.77 4.00
N ARG A 36 -9.73 -8.98 3.61
CA ARG A 36 -10.26 -10.31 3.24
C ARG A 36 -9.59 -10.85 1.98
N VAL A 37 -9.42 -10.01 0.97
CA VAL A 37 -8.80 -10.39 -0.31
C VAL A 37 -7.30 -10.68 -0.14
N ALA A 38 -6.59 -9.89 0.69
CA ALA A 38 -5.16 -10.05 0.93
C ALA A 38 -4.80 -11.37 1.65
N ALA A 39 -5.77 -12.07 2.25
CA ALA A 39 -5.55 -13.38 2.85
C ALA A 39 -5.40 -14.51 1.82
N TRP A 40 -5.76 -14.29 0.55
CA TRP A 40 -5.70 -15.32 -0.50
C TRP A 40 -4.31 -15.39 -1.14
N PRO A 41 -3.59 -16.54 -1.05
CA PRO A 41 -2.24 -16.68 -1.59
C PRO A 41 -2.14 -16.36 -3.09
N ALA A 42 -3.09 -16.85 -3.88
CA ALA A 42 -3.12 -16.62 -5.33
C ALA A 42 -3.21 -15.12 -5.69
N VAL A 43 -3.92 -14.32 -4.88
CA VAL A 43 -3.99 -12.87 -5.08
C VAL A 43 -2.66 -12.21 -4.77
N ARG A 44 -2.03 -12.62 -3.66
CA ARG A 44 -0.71 -12.10 -3.25
C ARG A 44 0.35 -12.41 -4.30
N GLU A 45 0.36 -13.64 -4.81
CA GLU A 45 1.27 -14.08 -5.88
C GLU A 45 1.06 -13.26 -7.17
N ALA A 46 -0.20 -13.08 -7.59
CA ALA A 46 -0.52 -12.30 -8.78
C ALA A 46 -0.09 -10.82 -8.68
N LEU A 47 -0.06 -10.25 -7.47
CA LEU A 47 0.33 -8.87 -7.23
C LEU A 47 1.84 -8.70 -6.96
N LEU A 48 2.59 -9.77 -6.71
CA LEU A 48 3.99 -9.70 -6.29
C LEU A 48 4.88 -9.07 -7.37
N GLU A 49 4.78 -9.57 -8.61
CA GLU A 49 5.54 -9.04 -9.74
C GLU A 49 5.19 -7.57 -10.03
N ARG A 50 3.91 -7.20 -9.87
CA ARG A 50 3.46 -5.82 -10.02
C ARG A 50 4.13 -4.90 -9.00
N GLN A 51 4.22 -5.32 -7.73
CA GLN A 51 4.86 -4.52 -6.67
C GLN A 51 6.37 -4.38 -6.93
N ARG A 52 7.04 -5.46 -7.33
CA ARG A 52 8.48 -5.44 -7.64
C ARG A 52 8.81 -4.54 -8.82
N ALA A 53 7.91 -4.42 -9.79
CA ALA A 53 8.09 -3.53 -10.94
C ALA A 53 8.18 -2.03 -10.57
N PHE A 54 7.79 -1.63 -9.35
CA PHE A 54 7.98 -0.26 -8.86
C PHE A 54 9.41 0.04 -8.40
N ALA A 55 10.26 -0.97 -8.19
CA ALA A 55 11.64 -0.79 -7.79
C ALA A 55 12.49 -0.37 -9.01
N VAL A 56 12.38 0.91 -9.37
CA VAL A 56 13.11 1.54 -10.48
C VAL A 56 14.03 2.65 -9.96
N PRO A 57 15.09 3.05 -10.71
CA PRO A 57 15.91 4.21 -10.35
C PRO A 57 15.06 5.50 -10.23
N PRO A 58 15.42 6.46 -9.35
CA PRO A 58 16.61 6.46 -8.49
C PRO A 58 16.46 5.64 -7.20
N GLY A 59 15.27 5.10 -6.92
CA GLY A 59 14.98 4.31 -5.73
C GLY A 59 13.48 4.26 -5.46
N LEU A 60 13.11 3.51 -4.42
CA LEU A 60 11.72 3.31 -4.00
C LEU A 60 11.65 3.34 -2.48
N VAL A 61 10.66 4.06 -1.95
CA VAL A 61 10.17 3.86 -0.59
C VAL A 61 8.90 3.00 -0.69
N ALA A 62 8.91 1.83 -0.08
CA ALA A 62 7.78 0.91 -0.07
C ALA A 62 7.20 0.81 1.34
N ASP A 63 5.90 1.09 1.48
CA ASP A 63 5.16 0.94 2.72
C ASP A 63 4.20 -0.26 2.64
N GLY A 64 4.09 -1.01 3.74
CA GLY A 64 3.22 -2.17 3.83
C GLY A 64 3.70 -3.22 4.85
N ARG A 65 2.91 -4.29 4.98
CA ARG A 65 3.06 -5.27 6.06
C ARG A 65 4.22 -6.26 5.87
N ASP A 66 4.60 -6.54 4.63
CA ASP A 66 5.52 -7.61 4.27
C ASP A 66 6.56 -7.19 3.21
N MET A 67 6.86 -5.88 3.17
CA MET A 67 7.79 -5.31 2.20
C MET A 67 9.20 -5.87 2.33
N GLY A 68 9.78 -5.89 3.54
CA GLY A 68 11.13 -6.39 3.76
C GLY A 68 11.25 -7.91 3.91
N THR A 69 10.14 -8.63 4.16
CA THR A 69 10.18 -10.09 4.36
C THR A 69 9.80 -10.90 3.11
N VAL A 70 8.93 -10.37 2.25
CA VAL A 70 8.39 -11.09 1.08
C VAL A 70 8.66 -10.35 -0.22
N VAL A 71 8.33 -9.06 -0.28
CA VAL A 71 8.37 -8.32 -1.56
C VAL A 71 9.80 -7.99 -1.98
N PHE A 72 10.57 -7.40 -1.06
CA PHE A 72 11.95 -6.94 -1.23
C PHE A 72 12.88 -7.48 -0.13
N PRO A 73 13.11 -8.81 -0.06
CA PRO A 73 13.95 -9.43 0.97
C PRO A 73 15.42 -9.05 0.94
N GLN A 74 15.85 -8.34 -0.12
CA GLN A 74 17.22 -7.84 -0.30
C GLN A 74 17.29 -6.30 -0.16
N ALA A 75 16.25 -5.67 0.40
CA ALA A 75 16.24 -4.23 0.64
C ALA A 75 17.42 -3.83 1.56
N PRO A 76 18.20 -2.80 1.21
CA PRO A 76 19.36 -2.40 2.01
C PRO A 76 18.97 -1.74 3.36
N LEU A 77 17.72 -1.28 3.48
CA LEU A 77 17.15 -0.69 4.70
C LEU A 77 15.71 -1.18 4.88
N GLU A 78 15.40 -1.66 6.08
CA GLU A 78 14.06 -2.01 6.51
C GLU A 78 13.75 -1.28 7.83
N ILE A 79 12.58 -0.64 7.89
CA ILE A 79 12.11 0.07 9.08
C ILE A 79 10.79 -0.58 9.50
N PHE A 80 10.74 -1.12 10.72
CA PHE A 80 9.51 -1.61 11.31
C PHE A 80 8.95 -0.56 12.28
N LEU A 81 7.82 0.05 11.90
CA LEU A 81 7.13 1.00 12.76
C LEU A 81 6.11 0.25 13.62
N ASP A 82 6.44 0.04 14.89
CA ASP A 82 5.50 -0.49 15.87
C ASP A 82 4.83 0.66 16.65
N GLY A 83 3.52 0.53 16.86
CA GLY A 83 2.73 1.48 17.63
C GLY A 83 1.97 0.72 18.70
N GLU A 84 2.17 1.10 19.97
CA GLU A 84 1.34 0.57 21.05
C GLU A 84 -0.14 0.76 20.70
N CYS A 85 -0.90 -0.33 20.66
CA CYS A 85 -2.35 -0.31 20.44
C CYS A 85 -3.07 0.23 21.68
N ARG A 86 -2.79 1.47 22.04
CA ARG A 86 -3.68 2.28 22.85
C ARG A 86 -4.79 2.72 21.91
N ARG A 87 -6.04 2.39 22.24
CA ARG A 87 -7.22 2.89 21.52
C ARG A 87 -7.05 4.39 21.39
N SER A 88 -6.63 4.82 20.22
CA SER A 88 -6.40 6.22 19.97
C SER A 88 -7.76 6.88 20.04
N GLY A 89 -7.87 7.94 20.84
CA GLY A 89 -9.00 8.86 20.72
C GLY A 89 -9.15 9.32 19.26
N PRO A 90 -10.25 10.02 18.92
CA PRO A 90 -10.70 10.29 17.55
C PRO A 90 -9.74 11.02 16.59
N GLY A 91 -8.46 11.22 16.92
CA GLY A 91 -7.47 11.94 16.12
C GLY A 91 -6.18 11.19 15.74
N ARG A 92 -6.05 9.86 15.91
CA ARG A 92 -4.89 9.11 15.36
C ARG A 92 -5.25 7.99 14.38
N ARG A 93 -6.45 8.01 13.82
CA ARG A 93 -6.71 7.32 12.56
C ARG A 93 -6.50 8.36 11.48
N TYR A 94 -5.33 8.34 10.84
CA TYR A 94 -5.14 9.10 9.61
C TYR A 94 -6.08 8.47 8.57
N ASN A 95 -6.98 9.29 8.02
CA ASN A 95 -7.81 8.94 6.87
C ASN A 95 -6.94 8.94 5.62
#